data_AF-A0A2V8JN92-F1
#
_entry.id   AF-A0A2V8JN92-F1
#
_cell.length_a   1.000
_cell.length_b   1.000
_cell.length_c   1.000
_cell.angle_alpha   90.00
_cell.angle_beta   90.00
_cell.angle_gamma   90.00
#
_symmetry.space_group_name_H-M   'P 1'
#
loop_
_entity.id
_entity.type
_entity.pdbx_description
1 polymer ?
#
loop_
_entity_poly.entity_id
_entity_poly.type
_entity_poly.pdbx_seq_one_letter_code
_entity_poly.pdbx_strand_id
1 'polypeptide(L)'
;SAIDIGRQIVNPLHATNLVQGGFIEAMSHMMAWEITIDKGRVVQNNFNQYQPTRMKNAPPSIEVKFLQTNFSPTGLGEPSLPPAIPAISNAIYAATGIRIRSLPLGSQGYTWV
;
A
#
# COMPACT_ATOMS: atom_id res chain seq x y z
N SER A 1 11.11 2.35 -0.55
CA SER A 1 10.38 3.61 -0.55
C SER A 1 11.34 4.75 -0.25
N ALA A 2 11.31 5.83 -1.03
CA ALA A 2 12.06 7.05 -0.77
C ALA A 2 11.08 8.16 -0.41
N ILE A 3 11.25 8.81 0.73
CA ILE A 3 10.25 9.72 1.33
C ILE A 3 10.92 10.99 1.84
N ASP A 4 10.27 12.13 1.61
CA ASP A 4 10.62 13.42 2.19
C ASP A 4 9.56 13.82 3.21
N ILE A 5 9.99 14.05 4.46
CA ILE A 5 9.15 14.63 5.52
C ILE A 5 9.82 15.83 6.19
N GLY A 6 10.68 16.52 5.44
CA GLY A 6 11.41 17.69 5.90
C GLY A 6 12.75 17.36 6.58
N ARG A 7 13.28 18.37 7.26
CA ARG A 7 14.65 18.37 7.80
C ARG A 7 14.94 17.36 8.91
N GLN A 8 13.90 16.93 9.64
CA GLN A 8 14.07 16.13 10.84
C GLN A 8 13.10 14.95 10.85
N ILE A 9 13.66 13.77 11.02
CA ILE A 9 12.90 12.56 11.33
C ILE A 9 12.81 12.46 12.85
N VAL A 10 11.66 12.84 13.41
CA VAL A 10 11.48 12.95 14.88
C VAL A 10 11.71 11.62 15.59
N ASN A 11 11.17 10.53 15.03
CA ASN A 11 11.38 9.17 15.52
C ASN A 11 11.69 8.24 14.32
N PRO A 12 12.97 7.94 14.04
CA PRO A 12 13.36 7.16 12.88
C PRO A 12 12.78 5.75 12.82
N LEU A 13 12.68 5.07 13.98
CA LEU A 13 12.12 3.72 14.06
C LEU A 13 10.62 3.74 13.72
N HIS A 14 9.87 4.61 14.37
CA HIS A 14 8.43 4.74 14.11
C HIS A 14 8.16 5.21 12.68
N ALA A 15 8.95 6.14 12.18
CA ALA A 15 8.86 6.62 10.81
C ALA A 15 9.07 5.47 9.80
N THR A 16 10.08 4.64 10.02
CA THR A 16 10.32 3.45 9.18
C THR A 16 9.14 2.49 9.23
N ASN A 17 8.61 2.22 10.42
CA ASN A 17 7.47 1.32 10.60
C ASN A 17 6.19 1.83 9.93
N LEU A 18 5.90 3.14 9.96
CA LEU A 18 4.76 3.74 9.25
C LEU A 18 4.88 3.54 7.74
N VAL A 19 6.08 3.70 7.19
CA VAL A 19 6.31 3.52 5.75
C VAL A 19 6.12 2.07 5.33
N GLN A 20 6.66 1.14 6.12
CA GLN A 20 6.49 -0.29 5.87
C GLN A 20 5.02 -0.72 6.02
N GLY A 21 4.34 -0.24 7.06
CA GLY A 21 2.92 -0.49 7.29
C GLY A 21 2.05 0.03 6.15
N GLY A 22 2.26 1.27 5.71
CA GLY A 22 1.49 1.84 4.59
C GLY A 22 1.70 1.10 3.26
N PHE A 23 2.88 0.50 3.04
CA PHE A 23 3.08 -0.38 1.88
C PHE A 23 2.28 -1.69 1.99
N ILE A 24 2.24 -2.32 3.17
CA ILE A 24 1.43 -3.52 3.40
C ILE A 24 -0.08 -3.22 3.31
N GLU A 25 -0.50 -2.05 3.78
CA GLU A 25 -1.87 -1.55 3.63
C GLU A 25 -2.22 -1.33 2.14
N ALA A 26 -1.31 -0.70 1.38
CA ALA A 26 -1.46 -0.55 -0.06
C ALA A 26 -1.61 -1.89 -0.78
N MET A 27 -0.89 -2.94 -0.36
CA MET A 27 -1.07 -4.29 -0.92
C MET A 27 -2.48 -4.86 -0.63
N SER A 28 -3.08 -4.51 0.51
CA SER A 28 -4.44 -4.91 0.86
C SER A 28 -5.47 -4.23 -0.05
N HIS A 29 -5.37 -2.89 -0.20
CA HIS A 29 -6.14 -2.10 -1.19
C HIS A 29 -5.98 -2.61 -2.61
N MET A 30 -4.76 -2.93 -3.01
CA MET A 30 -4.48 -3.41 -4.34
C MET A 30 -5.12 -4.78 -4.60
N MET A 31 -5.13 -5.69 -3.61
CA MET A 31 -5.51 -7.07 -3.87
C MET A 31 -6.95 -7.45 -3.53
N ALA A 32 -7.48 -7.01 -2.39
CA ALA A 32 -8.70 -7.59 -1.84
C ALA A 32 -9.62 -6.63 -1.09
N TRP A 33 -9.13 -5.47 -0.64
CA TRP A 33 -9.97 -4.51 0.06
C TRP A 33 -10.90 -3.78 -0.91
N GLU A 34 -12.16 -4.18 -0.90
CA GLU A 34 -13.26 -3.61 -1.64
C GLU A 34 -14.54 -3.70 -0.79
N ILE A 35 -15.36 -2.65 -0.84
CA ILE A 35 -16.65 -2.60 -0.15
C ILE A 35 -17.76 -2.52 -1.18
N THR A 36 -18.65 -3.52 -1.17
CA THR A 36 -19.88 -3.53 -1.94
C THR A 36 -21.01 -2.96 -1.10
N ILE A 37 -21.79 -2.04 -1.68
CA ILE A 37 -23.03 -1.55 -1.09
C ILE A 37 -24.20 -2.18 -1.84
N ASP A 38 -24.98 -3.01 -1.15
CA ASP A 38 -26.22 -3.60 -1.68
C ASP A 38 -27.41 -3.15 -0.83
N LYS A 39 -28.46 -2.65 -1.48
CA LYS A 39 -29.69 -2.14 -0.82
C LYS A 39 -29.42 -1.20 0.36
N GLY A 40 -28.41 -0.33 0.22
CA GLY A 40 -28.02 0.64 1.23
C GLY A 40 -27.22 0.08 2.41
N ARG A 41 -26.66 -1.13 2.29
CA ARG A 41 -25.87 -1.78 3.35
C ARG A 41 -24.55 -2.32 2.82
N VAL A 42 -23.51 -2.25 3.65
CA VAL A 42 -22.22 -2.90 3.40
C VAL A 42 -22.41 -4.42 3.41
N VAL A 43 -21.91 -5.09 2.37
CA VAL A 43 -21.97 -6.57 2.25
C VAL A 43 -20.87 -7.23 3.07
N GLN A 44 -19.63 -6.76 2.99
CA GLN A 44 -18.47 -7.32 3.69
C GLN A 44 -18.51 -6.93 5.17
N ASN A 45 -18.89 -7.87 6.04
CA ASN A 45 -19.10 -7.59 7.47
C ASN A 45 -17.92 -7.99 8.38
N ASN A 46 -16.88 -8.64 7.83
CA ASN A 46 -15.73 -9.14 8.58
C ASN A 46 -14.50 -9.36 7.67
N PHE A 47 -13.32 -9.55 8.26
CA PHE A 47 -12.04 -9.70 7.58
C PHE A 47 -11.84 -11.01 6.81
N ASN A 48 -12.78 -11.95 6.87
CA ASN A 48 -12.83 -13.08 5.94
C ASN A 48 -13.33 -12.64 4.55
N GLN A 49 -14.10 -11.55 4.47
CA GLN A 49 -14.64 -10.99 3.23
C GLN A 49 -13.93 -9.68 2.81
N TYR A 50 -13.37 -8.92 3.76
CA TYR A 50 -12.53 -7.75 3.52
C TYR A 50 -11.09 -8.05 3.95
N GLN A 51 -10.37 -8.86 3.18
CA GLN A 51 -9.14 -9.50 3.65
C GLN A 51 -7.91 -8.57 3.63
N PRO A 52 -7.27 -8.28 4.78
CA PRO A 52 -5.96 -7.64 4.78
C PRO A 52 -4.87 -8.61 4.28
N THR A 53 -3.78 -8.04 3.78
CA THR A 53 -2.56 -8.79 3.45
C THR A 53 -2.13 -9.65 4.65
N ARG A 54 -1.89 -10.94 4.40
CA ARG A 54 -1.42 -11.90 5.41
C ARG A 54 0.10 -11.98 5.40
N MET A 55 0.69 -12.40 6.53
CA MET A 55 2.15 -12.51 6.69
C MET A 55 2.84 -13.29 5.56
N LYS A 56 2.23 -14.38 5.09
CA LYS A 56 2.78 -15.19 3.99
C LYS A 56 2.89 -14.45 2.65
N ASN A 57 2.08 -13.40 2.45
CA ASN A 57 2.05 -12.61 1.21
C ASN A 57 2.87 -11.32 1.36
N ALA A 58 3.35 -10.99 2.56
CA ALA A 58 4.13 -9.79 2.79
C ALA A 58 5.54 -9.95 2.18
N PRO A 59 6.13 -8.88 1.60
CA PRO A 59 7.52 -8.93 1.17
C PRO A 59 8.43 -9.23 2.35
N PRO A 60 9.51 -10.02 2.15
CA PRO A 60 10.47 -10.33 3.21
C PRO A 60 11.21 -9.08 3.71
N SER A 61 11.31 -8.03 2.88
CA SER A 61 11.91 -6.76 3.24
C SER A 61 11.25 -5.60 2.50
N ILE A 62 11.18 -4.45 3.19
CA ILE A 62 10.76 -3.16 2.62
C ILE A 62 11.81 -2.14 3.02
N GLU A 63 12.65 -1.75 2.07
CA GLU A 63 13.69 -0.74 2.30
C GLU A 63 13.07 0.67 2.34
N VAL A 64 13.47 1.47 3.31
CA VAL A 64 13.01 2.86 3.49
C VAL A 64 14.21 3.80 3.50
N LYS A 65 14.14 4.87 2.71
CA LYS A 65 15.14 5.94 2.67
C LYS A 65 14.43 7.26 2.90
N PHE A 66 14.98 8.06 3.81
CA PHE A 66 14.50 9.41 4.05
C PHE A 66 15.39 10.41 3.31
N LEU A 67 14.77 11.23 2.46
CA LEU A 67 15.38 12.43 1.93
C LEU A 67 15.23 13.53 2.97
N GLN A 68 16.36 14.03 3.50
CA GLN A 68 16.34 15.19 4.39
C GLN A 68 16.49 16.46 3.56
N THR A 69 15.50 17.35 3.68
CA THR A 69 15.48 18.66 3.01
C THR A 69 15.56 19.78 4.04
N ASN A 70 15.64 21.04 3.60
CA ASN A 70 15.60 22.19 4.54
C ASN A 70 14.17 22.58 4.95
N PHE A 71 13.15 21.86 4.48
CA PHE A 71 11.75 22.14 4.80
C PHE A 71 11.41 21.77 6.24
N SER A 72 10.38 22.43 6.78
CA SER A 72 9.83 22.08 8.10
C SER A 72 9.31 20.65 8.11
N PRO A 73 9.37 19.94 9.26
CA PRO A 73 8.82 18.61 9.38
C PRO A 73 7.34 18.53 8.98
N THR A 74 6.96 17.46 8.29
CA THR A 74 5.58 17.20 7.85
C THR A 74 5.06 15.87 8.39
N GLY A 75 3.79 15.53 8.09
CA GLY A 75 3.19 14.26 8.46
C GLY A 75 3.69 13.09 7.62
N LEU A 76 3.80 11.91 8.24
CA LEU A 76 4.23 10.66 7.60
C LEU A 76 3.14 9.57 7.57
N GLY A 77 1.97 9.80 8.14
CA GLY A 77 0.94 8.76 8.30
C GLY A 77 0.46 8.16 6.97
N GLU A 78 0.20 9.01 5.97
CA GLU A 78 -0.38 8.62 4.69
C GLU A 78 0.59 8.53 3.49
N PRO A 79 1.69 9.33 3.39
CA PRO A 79 2.46 9.46 2.14
C PRO A 79 3.03 8.17 1.53
N SER A 80 3.21 7.10 2.32
CA SER A 80 3.76 5.82 1.84
C SER A 80 2.75 4.98 1.04
N LEU A 81 1.45 5.14 1.26
CA LEU A 81 0.40 4.29 0.68
C LEU A 81 0.07 4.67 -0.78
N PRO A 82 -0.26 5.93 -1.12
CA PRO A 82 -0.64 6.30 -2.49
C PRO A 82 0.35 5.92 -3.59
N PRO A 83 1.69 6.05 -3.42
CA PRO A 83 2.63 5.69 -4.48
C PRO A 83 2.88 4.17 -4.60
N ALA A 84 2.55 3.37 -3.58
CA ALA A 84 2.85 1.94 -3.59
C ALA A 84 2.00 1.17 -4.63
N ILE A 85 0.70 1.47 -4.72
CA ILE A 85 -0.22 0.82 -5.68
C ILE A 85 0.21 1.02 -7.15
N PRO A 86 0.44 2.26 -7.64
CA PRO A 86 0.87 2.46 -9.02
C PRO A 86 2.29 1.94 -9.27
N ALA A 87 3.18 1.92 -8.27
CA ALA A 87 4.50 1.30 -8.42
C ALA A 87 4.38 -0.20 -8.75
N ILE A 88 3.54 -0.95 -8.00
CA ILE A 88 3.32 -2.38 -8.25
C ILE A 88 2.59 -2.59 -9.59
N SER A 89 1.56 -1.78 -9.88
CA SER A 89 0.79 -1.88 -11.14
C SER A 89 1.67 -1.61 -12.37
N ASN A 90 2.61 -0.66 -12.27
CA ASN A 90 3.59 -0.40 -13.31
C ASN A 90 4.61 -1.54 -13.45
N ALA A 91 5.01 -2.18 -12.35
CA ALA A 91 5.88 -3.35 -12.40
C ALA A 91 5.20 -4.54 -13.12
N ILE A 92 3.91 -4.77 -12.85
CA ILE A 92 3.11 -5.77 -13.57
C ILE A 92 3.04 -5.43 -15.07
N TYR A 93 2.80 -4.17 -15.42
CA TYR A 93 2.80 -3.73 -16.81
C TYR A 93 4.17 -3.96 -17.48
N ALA A 94 5.27 -3.60 -16.81
CA ALA A 94 6.61 -3.82 -17.34
C ALA A 94 6.92 -5.31 -17.57
N ALA A 95 6.43 -6.19 -16.70
CA ALA A 95 6.65 -7.64 -16.79
C ALA A 95 5.74 -8.36 -17.80
N THR A 96 4.52 -7.84 -18.03
CA THR A 96 3.47 -8.57 -18.78
C THR A 96 2.94 -7.84 -20.01
N GLY A 97 3.19 -6.54 -20.15
CA GLY A 97 2.53 -5.67 -21.12
C GLY A 97 1.08 -5.31 -20.80
N ILE A 98 0.49 -5.87 -19.74
CA ILE A 98 -0.93 -5.66 -19.37
C ILE A 98 -1.06 -4.45 -18.45
N ARG A 99 -1.86 -3.46 -18.86
CA ARG A 99 -2.06 -2.23 -18.09
C ARG A 99 -3.27 -2.36 -17.16
N ILE A 100 -3.01 -2.41 -15.86
CA ILE A 100 -4.03 -2.33 -14.81
C ILE A 100 -4.57 -0.89 -14.72
N ARG A 101 -5.90 -0.75 -14.74
CA ARG A 101 -6.60 0.54 -14.58
C ARG A 101 -7.71 0.53 -13.53
N SER A 102 -8.00 -0.64 -12.97
CA SER A 102 -9.03 -0.83 -11.95
C SER A 102 -8.45 -1.66 -10.80
N LEU A 103 -8.97 -1.45 -9.61
CA LEU A 103 -8.70 -2.24 -8.41
C LEU A 103 -10.03 -2.78 -7.86
N PRO A 104 -10.02 -3.85 -7.06
CA PRO A 104 -8.84 -4.65 -6.67
C PRO A 104 -8.40 -5.63 -7.77
N LEU A 105 -7.15 -6.09 -7.73
CA LEU A 105 -6.60 -7.07 -8.68
C LEU A 105 -7.16 -8.48 -8.49
N GLY A 106 -7.58 -8.85 -7.26
CA GLY A 106 -8.20 -10.14 -7.00
C GLY A 106 -9.50 -10.34 -7.80
N SER A 107 -10.27 -9.26 -8.00
CA SER A 107 -11.46 -9.28 -8.87
C SER A 107 -11.15 -9.50 -10.35
N GLN A 108 -9.90 -9.31 -10.75
CA GLN A 108 -9.39 -9.47 -12.12
C GLN A 108 -8.62 -10.79 -12.31
N GLY A 109 -8.68 -11.71 -11.34
CA GLY A 109 -8.07 -13.04 -11.43
C GLY A 109 -6.59 -13.11 -11.02
N TYR A 110 -6.00 -12.03 -10.51
CA TYR A 110 -4.65 -12.06 -9.93
C TYR A 110 -4.68 -12.69 -8.54
N THR A 111 -3.63 -13.44 -8.20
CA THR A 111 -3.46 -14.05 -6.88
C THR A 111 -2.03 -13.86 -6.38
N TRP A 112 -1.86 -13.80 -5.05
CA TRP A 112 -0.55 -14.02 -4.44
C TRP A 112 -0.12 -15.48 -4.63
N VAL A 113 1.18 -15.71 -4.79
CA VAL A 113 1.79 -17.05 -4.91
C VAL A 113 2.12 -17.60 -3.52
#